data_AF-A0A5C4L812-F1
#
_entry.id   AF-A0A5C4L812-F1
#
_cell.length_a   1.000
_cell.length_b   1.000
_cell.length_c   1.000
_cell.angle_alpha   90.00
_cell.angle_beta   90.00
_cell.angle_gamma   90.00
#
_symmetry.space_group_name_H-M   'P 1'
#
loop_
_entity.id
_entity.type
_entity.pdbx_description
1 polymer ?
#
loop_
_entity_poly.entity_id
_entity_poly.type
_entity_poly.pdbx_seq_one_letter_code
_entity_poly.pdbx_strand_id
1 'polypeptide(L)'
;MADIIPLRAAERGTPKHRWTVLHVYGQTGGVEVARCTKEGRPGWLYLLGMCSAASDTDVLAGVPDTPEGVAILDFVAPAALRAIDLAQMDAATAAGDAA
;
A
#
# COMPACT_ATOMS: atom_id res chain seq x y z
N MET A 1 -11.51 17.93 -10.14
CA MET A 1 -11.87 16.71 -10.86
C MET A 1 -10.63 15.83 -10.81
N ALA A 2 -10.60 14.86 -9.88
CA ALA A 2 -9.42 14.01 -9.69
C ALA A 2 -9.50 12.85 -10.69
N ASP A 3 -8.47 12.68 -11.50
CA ASP A 3 -8.36 11.56 -12.43
C ASP A 3 -8.36 10.25 -11.66
N ILE A 4 -9.42 9.47 -11.84
CA ILE A 4 -9.51 8.09 -11.37
C ILE A 4 -8.58 7.31 -12.27
N ILE A 5 -7.46 6.80 -11.74
CA ILE A 5 -6.61 5.85 -12.46
C ILE A 5 -7.20 4.46 -12.20
N PRO A 6 -7.95 3.86 -13.14
CA PRO A 6 -8.27 2.45 -13.04
C PRO A 6 -6.96 1.68 -13.21
N LEU A 7 -6.44 1.13 -12.11
CA LEU A 7 -5.43 0.07 -12.20
C LEU A 7 -6.02 -1.02 -13.10
N ARG A 8 -5.35 -1.24 -14.24
CA ARG A 8 -5.72 -2.23 -15.25
C ARG A 8 -6.11 -3.53 -14.56
N ALA A 9 -7.35 -3.95 -14.81
CA ALA A 9 -7.81 -5.28 -14.55
C ALA A 9 -6.88 -6.30 -15.23
N ALA A 10 -6.02 -6.95 -14.43
CA ALA A 10 -5.59 -8.29 -14.74
C ALA A 10 -6.69 -9.21 -14.19
N GLU A 11 -7.49 -9.79 -15.07
CA GLU A 11 -8.34 -10.93 -14.75
C GLU A 11 -7.48 -12.03 -14.15
N ARG A 12 -7.57 -12.23 -12.83
CA ARG A 12 -7.06 -13.42 -12.16
C ARG A 12 -7.81 -13.61 -10.85
N GLY A 13 -8.57 -14.71 -10.77
CA GLY A 13 -9.15 -15.31 -9.57
C GLY A 13 -9.59 -14.32 -8.48
N THR A 14 -10.86 -13.91 -8.52
CA THR A 14 -11.53 -12.96 -7.63
C THR A 14 -10.96 -12.88 -6.20
N PRO A 15 -10.26 -11.80 -5.81
CA PRO A 15 -10.02 -11.53 -4.40
C PRO A 15 -11.28 -10.89 -3.83
N LYS A 16 -11.76 -11.42 -2.70
CA LYS A 16 -12.94 -10.97 -1.93
C LYS A 16 -12.88 -9.50 -1.44
N HIS A 17 -11.90 -8.71 -1.86
CA HIS A 17 -11.63 -7.34 -1.39
C HIS A 17 -11.23 -6.45 -2.57
N ARG A 18 -12.21 -5.81 -3.21
CA ARG A 18 -11.92 -4.78 -4.21
C ARG A 18 -11.50 -3.51 -3.48
N TRP A 19 -10.27 -3.08 -3.75
CA TRP A 19 -9.72 -1.85 -3.21
C TRP A 19 -9.84 -0.73 -4.24
N THR A 20 -10.15 0.47 -3.79
CA THR A 20 -10.10 1.67 -4.61
C THR A 20 -8.98 2.55 -4.12
N VAL A 21 -7.94 2.74 -4.94
CA VAL A 21 -6.82 3.61 -4.63
C VAL A 21 -7.28 5.07 -4.71
N LEU A 22 -7.03 5.81 -3.63
CA LEU A 22 -7.34 7.24 -3.53
C LEU A 22 -6.09 8.10 -3.68
N HIS A 23 -4.96 7.63 -3.16
CA HIS A 23 -3.70 8.36 -3.21
C HIS A 23 -2.51 7.40 -3.09
N VAL A 24 -1.50 7.57 -3.93
CA VAL A 24 -0.23 6.82 -3.83
C VAL A 24 0.80 7.71 -3.16
N TYR A 25 1.40 7.23 -2.08
CA TYR A 25 2.44 7.97 -1.35
C TYR A 25 3.83 7.77 -1.95
N GLY A 26 4.07 6.60 -2.55
CA GLY A 26 5.32 6.29 -3.21
C GLY A 26 5.54 4.80 -3.36
N GLN A 27 6.73 4.44 -3.85
CA GLN A 27 7.14 3.06 -4.08
C GLN A 27 8.59 2.88 -3.64
N THR A 28 8.90 1.77 -2.96
CA THR A 28 10.27 1.34 -2.69
C THR A 28 10.41 -0.19 -2.79
N GLY A 29 11.56 -0.65 -3.30
CA GLY A 29 11.86 -1.99 -3.81
C GLY A 29 10.66 -2.85 -4.20
N GLY A 30 9.89 -2.37 -5.18
CA GLY A 30 8.78 -3.13 -5.76
C GLY A 30 7.49 -3.13 -4.96
N VAL A 31 7.44 -2.48 -3.79
CA VAL A 31 6.24 -2.29 -2.98
C VAL A 31 5.76 -0.84 -3.11
N GLU A 32 4.53 -0.68 -3.61
CA GLU A 32 3.82 0.60 -3.64
C GLU A 32 3.01 0.78 -2.36
N VAL A 33 3.10 1.96 -1.73
CA VAL A 33 2.31 2.30 -0.55
C VAL A 33 1.23 3.31 -0.93
N ALA A 34 -0.03 2.96 -0.69
CA ALA A 34 -1.18 3.76 -1.10
C ALA A 34 -2.28 3.83 -0.04
N ARG A 35 -2.98 4.96 -0.01
CA ARG A 35 -4.26 5.11 0.68
C ARG A 35 -5.40 4.60 -0.19
N CYS A 36 -6.23 3.74 0.37
CA CYS A 36 -7.32 3.08 -0.34
C CYS A 36 -8.61 3.03 0.50
N THR A 37 -9.73 2.80 -0.17
CA THR A 37 -10.98 2.37 0.45
C THR A 37 -11.31 0.94 0.03
N LYS A 38 -12.15 0.27 0.82
CA LYS A 38 -12.55 -1.12 0.60
C LYS A 38 -14.02 -1.19 0.18
N GLU A 39 -14.30 -1.87 -0.93
CA GLU A 39 -15.66 -2.15 -1.36
C GLU A 39 -16.41 -2.91 -0.24
N GLY A 40 -17.66 -2.49 0.04
CA GLY A 40 -18.48 -3.07 1.10
C GLY A 40 -18.12 -2.64 2.53
N ARG A 41 -17.10 -1.78 2.73
CA ARG A 41 -16.78 -1.18 4.03
C ARG A 41 -16.59 0.33 3.93
N PRO A 42 -17.68 1.08 3.71
CA PRO A 42 -17.63 2.54 3.65
C PRO A 42 -17.21 3.14 5.00
N GLY A 43 -16.69 4.37 4.97
CA GLY A 43 -16.30 5.11 6.17
C GLY A 43 -14.95 4.69 6.77
N TRP A 44 -14.13 3.93 6.04
CA TRP A 44 -12.79 3.53 6.46
C TRP A 44 -11.77 3.76 5.34
N LEU A 45 -10.61 4.27 5.73
CA LEU A 45 -9.43 4.40 4.89
C LEU A 45 -8.38 3.40 5.34
N TYR A 46 -7.60 2.91 4.38
CA TYR A 46 -6.58 1.90 4.61
C TYR A 46 -5.28 2.33 3.96
N LEU A 47 -4.16 2.08 4.64
CA LEU A 47 -2.84 2.14 4.03
C LEU A 47 -2.48 0.73 3.57
N LEU A 48 -2.24 0.55 2.29
CA LEU A 48 -1.88 -0.72 1.69
C LEU A 48 -0.43 -0.70 1.23
N GLY A 49 0.27 -1.81 1.43
CA GLY A 49 1.51 -2.15 0.73
C GLY A 49 1.19 -3.13 -0.38
N MET A 50 1.48 -2.78 -1.64
CA MET A 50 1.15 -3.56 -2.82
C MET A 50 2.43 -3.97 -3.54
N CYS A 51 2.70 -5.27 -3.62
CA CYS A 51 3.87 -5.79 -4.32
C CYS A 51 3.47 -6.33 -5.69
N SER A 52 3.85 -5.62 -6.75
CA SER A 52 3.48 -5.98 -8.13
C SER A 52 4.16 -7.28 -8.60
N ALA A 53 5.37 -7.57 -8.12
CA ALA A 53 6.09 -8.79 -8.45
C ALA A 53 5.49 -10.04 -7.80
N ALA A 54 4.99 -9.93 -6.58
CA ALA A 54 4.40 -11.03 -5.84
C ALA A 54 2.88 -11.16 -6.04
N SER A 55 2.24 -10.16 -6.67
CA SER A 55 0.78 -10.02 -6.71
C SER A 55 0.16 -10.06 -5.31
N ASP A 56 0.88 -9.51 -4.32
CA ASP A 56 0.50 -9.54 -2.90
C ASP A 56 0.09 -8.16 -2.41
N THR A 57 -0.81 -8.11 -1.42
CA THR A 57 -1.36 -6.86 -0.87
C THR A 57 -1.58 -6.98 0.63
N ASP A 58 -0.86 -6.17 1.40
CA ASP A 58 -0.96 -6.12 2.84
C ASP A 58 -1.62 -4.83 3.35
N VAL A 59 -2.46 -4.97 4.37
CA VAL A 59 -3.03 -3.83 5.08
C VAL A 59 -2.07 -3.41 6.18
N LEU A 60 -1.46 -2.24 6.03
CA LEU A 60 -0.51 -1.67 6.98
C LEU A 60 -1.21 -0.91 8.10
N ALA A 61 -2.31 -0.23 7.78
CA ALA A 61 -3.12 0.52 8.74
C ALA A 61 -4.58 0.64 8.29
N GLY A 62 -5.49 0.86 9.23
CA GLY A 62 -6.90 1.17 8.97
C GLY A 62 -7.42 2.24 9.92
N VAL A 63 -8.05 3.29 9.38
CA VAL A 63 -8.58 4.43 10.15
C VAL A 63 -9.97 4.83 9.65
N PRO A 64 -10.78 5.53 10.46
CA PRO A 64 -12.03 6.11 9.98
C PRO A 64 -11.80 7.11 8.84
N ASP A 65 -12.71 7.14 7.86
CA ASP A 65 -12.71 8.10 6.75
C ASP A 65 -13.14 9.48 7.25
N THR A 66 -12.16 10.21 7.77
CA THR A 66 -12.28 11.52 8.41
C THR A 66 -11.05 12.36 8.04
N PRO A 67 -11.12 13.69 8.11
CA PRO A 67 -9.94 14.55 7.92
C PRO A 67 -8.77 14.17 8.83
N GLU A 68 -9.07 13.78 10.07
CA GLU A 68 -8.08 13.32 11.04
C GLU A 68 -7.47 11.98 10.63
N GLY A 69 -8.30 11.03 10.15
CA GLY A 69 -7.82 9.76 9.60
C GLY A 69 -6.91 9.96 8.40
N VAL A 70 -7.26 10.88 7.50
CA VAL A 70 -6.41 11.30 6.37
C VAL A 70 -5.05 11.80 6.86
N ALA A 71 -5.03 12.71 7.84
CA ALA A 71 -3.79 13.25 8.39
C ALA A 71 -2.92 12.18 9.06
N ILE A 72 -3.53 11.21 9.76
CA ILE A 72 -2.81 10.07 10.35
C ILE A 72 -2.14 9.24 9.24
N LEU A 73 -2.86 8.91 8.17
CA LEU A 73 -2.28 8.12 7.08
C LEU A 73 -1.18 8.90 6.34
N ASP A 74 -1.36 10.20 6.11
CA ASP A 74 -0.37 11.06 5.48
C ASP A 74 0.91 11.16 6.33
N PHE A 75 0.78 11.14 7.66
CA PHE A 75 1.91 11.14 8.58
C PHE A 75 2.64 9.79 8.62
N VAL A 76 1.91 8.67 8.62
CA VAL A 76 2.48 7.32 8.77
C VAL A 76 3.07 6.79 7.46
N ALA A 77 2.54 7.19 6.30
CA ALA A 77 2.97 6.63 5.02
C ALA A 77 4.47 6.81 4.70
N PRO A 78 5.11 7.97 4.96
CA PRO A 78 6.56 8.11 4.80
C PRO A 78 7.37 7.17 5.71
N ALA A 79 6.90 6.93 6.93
CA ALA A 79 7.53 6.00 7.86
C ALA A 79 7.41 4.54 7.38
N ALA A 80 6.25 4.17 6.83
CA ALA A 80 6.04 2.86 6.22
C ALA A 80 6.97 2.64 5.03
N LEU A 81 7.10 3.63 4.13
CA LEU A 81 8.05 3.56 3.02
C LEU A 81 9.49 3.37 3.50
N ARG A 82 9.91 4.12 4.53
CA ARG A 82 11.28 3.98 5.08
C ARG A 82 11.51 2.64 5.76
N ALA A 83 10.51 2.08 6.43
CA ALA A 83 10.61 0.77 7.03
C ALA A 83 10.78 -0.34 5.97
N ILE A 84 10.03 -0.26 4.87
CA ILE A 84 10.16 -1.22 3.74
C ILE A 84 11.55 -1.11 3.10
N ASP A 85 12.01 0.11 2.83
CA ASP A 85 13.34 0.39 2.27
C ASP A 85 14.45 -0.22 3.14
N LEU A 86 14.40 0.02 4.45
CA LEU A 86 15.38 -0.50 5.40
C LEU A 86 15.35 -2.05 5.47
N ALA A 87 14.15 -2.64 5.53
CA ALA A 87 14.01 -4.10 5.57
C ALA A 87 14.61 -4.78 4.33
N GLN A 88 14.54 -4.13 3.16
CA GLN A 88 15.15 -4.64 1.94
C GLN A 88 16.66 -4.50 1.91
N MET A 89 17.18 -3.39 2.44
CA MET A 89 18.62 -3.21 2.61
C MET A 89 19.20 -4.29 3.53
N ASP A 90 18.55 -4.54 4.67
CA ASP A 90 18.96 -5.59 5.61
C ASP A 90 18.94 -6.98 4.96
N ALA A 91 17.91 -7.29 4.18
CA ALA A 91 17.82 -8.54 3.44
C ALA A 91 18.92 -8.68 2.38
N ALA A 92 19.26 -7.60 1.68
CA ALA A 92 20.35 -7.57 0.71
C ALA A 92 21.71 -7.76 1.38
N THR A 93 21.95 -7.14 2.54
CA THR A 93 23.17 -7.34 3.33
C THR A 93 23.28 -8.79 3.80
N ALA A 94 22.22 -9.37 4.35
CA ALA A 94 22.21 -10.76 4.80
C ALA A 94 22.45 -11.77 3.65
N ALA A 95 21.98 -11.47 2.44
CA ALA A 95 22.24 -12.29 1.25
C ALA A 95 23.69 -12.16 0.74
N GLY A 96 24.30 -10.98 0.90
CA GLY A 96 25.69 -10.71 0.51
C GLY A 96 26.73 -11.38 1.42
N ASP A 97 26.45 -11.48 2.72
CA ASP A 97 27.34 -12.13 3.71
C ASP A 97 27.31 -13.68 3.62
N ALA A 98 26.43 -14.25 2.81
CA ALA A 98 26.30 -15.70 2.60
C ALA A 98 27.08 -16.24 1.38
N ALA A 99 27.85 -15.39 0.68
CA ALA A 99 28.63 -15.72 -0.52
C ALA A 99 30.14 -15.70 -0.27
#